data_AF-A0A916D958-F1
#
_entry.id   AF-A0A916D958-F1
#
_cell.length_a   1.000
_cell.length_b   1.000
_cell.length_c   1.000
_cell.angle_alpha   90.00
_cell.angle_beta   90.00
_cell.angle_gamma   90.00
#
_symmetry.space_group_name_H-M   'P 1'
#
loop_
_entity.id
_entity.type
_entity.pdbx_description
1 polymer ?
#
loop_
_entity_poly.entity_id
_entity_poly.type
_entity_poly.pdbx_seq_one_letter_code
_entity_poly.pdbx_strand_id
1 'polypeptide(L)'
;MRLHPRKHDRRASRAFTLIELLVVIAIIAMLISILLPSLGNARRTAWTVICKSNLRQIGLAISMYLDDQKDPVFMDVRNSPAGTDWFNHVGVVETLQPYLSYAGSKPFDCPAAKGLSSVRYPANIVYLQNGRHINSLPFPNLGGTQPVTDYTEYWFNDSLPSEPGYNGTFRAPFGVSGQRMRLIRNPQWVVWATDALDEYPRHEGKGNNGTTRAGMNNLLFGDQSIKIMSYVDYQERPDPAGAPPPFYNWGHLYYR
;
A
#
# COMPACT_ATOMS: atom_id res chain seq x y z
N MET A 1 -85.34 26.92 18.51
CA MET A 1 -83.90 26.81 18.18
C MET A 1 -83.75 26.13 16.82
N ARG A 2 -83.26 26.83 15.78
CA ARG A 2 -82.94 26.25 14.47
C ARG A 2 -81.46 25.89 14.44
N LEU A 3 -81.13 24.60 14.36
CA LEU A 3 -79.76 24.11 14.17
C LEU A 3 -79.39 24.27 12.69
N HIS A 4 -78.34 25.04 12.40
CA HIS A 4 -77.73 25.11 11.07
C HIS A 4 -76.77 23.92 10.87
N PRO A 5 -76.87 23.14 9.79
CA PRO A 5 -75.89 22.10 9.50
C PRO A 5 -74.59 22.73 8.98
N ARG A 6 -73.47 22.46 9.66
CA ARG A 6 -72.13 22.80 9.18
C ARG A 6 -71.80 21.92 7.96
N LYS A 7 -71.55 22.53 6.80
CA LYS A 7 -70.96 21.86 5.65
C LYS A 7 -69.55 21.40 6.01
N HIS A 8 -69.34 20.09 6.16
CA HIS A 8 -68.01 19.52 6.19
C HIS A 8 -67.43 19.61 4.78
N ASP A 9 -66.48 20.52 4.57
CA ASP A 9 -65.63 20.50 3.37
C ASP A 9 -64.88 19.17 3.36
N ARG A 10 -65.31 18.27 2.48
CA ARG A 10 -64.58 17.04 2.19
C ARG A 10 -63.28 17.47 1.51
N ARG A 11 -62.21 17.65 2.29
CA ARG A 11 -60.86 17.64 1.74
C ARG A 11 -60.70 16.29 1.04
N ALA A 12 -60.73 16.31 -0.28
CA ALA A 12 -60.46 15.15 -1.10
C ALA A 12 -59.03 14.70 -0.79
N SER A 13 -58.91 13.66 0.04
CA SER A 13 -57.65 12.95 0.21
C SER A 13 -57.33 12.35 -1.17
N ARG A 14 -56.30 12.88 -1.84
CA ARG A 14 -55.78 12.29 -3.07
C ARG A 14 -55.28 10.90 -2.71
N ALA A 15 -56.00 9.86 -3.14
CA ALA A 15 -55.55 8.49 -3.00
C ALA A 15 -54.40 8.28 -3.98
N PHE A 16 -53.24 7.87 -3.45
CA PHE A 16 -52.06 7.57 -4.25
C PHE A 16 -52.34 6.31 -5.07
N THR A 17 -52.16 6.36 -6.39
CA THR A 17 -52.40 5.20 -7.23
C THR A 17 -51.19 4.25 -7.19
N LEU A 18 -51.44 2.95 -7.35
CA LEU A 18 -50.36 1.95 -7.42
C LEU A 18 -49.40 2.25 -8.58
N ILE A 19 -49.92 2.82 -9.68
CA ILE A 19 -49.14 3.21 -10.86
C ILE A 19 -48.19 4.36 -10.54
N GLU A 20 -48.63 5.39 -9.80
CA GLU A 20 -47.76 6.50 -9.37
C GLU A 20 -46.58 5.99 -8.52
N LEU A 21 -46.84 5.04 -7.62
CA LEU A 21 -45.78 4.43 -6.82
C LEU A 21 -44.82 3.60 -7.70
N LEU A 22 -45.37 2.83 -8.64
CA LEU A 22 -44.61 1.94 -9.52
C LEU A 22 -43.69 2.71 -10.49
N VAL A 23 -44.16 3.83 -11.04
CA VAL A 23 -43.33 4.69 -11.90
C VAL A 23 -42.18 5.33 -11.11
N VAL A 24 -42.43 5.76 -9.88
CA VAL A 24 -41.39 6.38 -9.03
C VAL A 24 -40.28 5.38 -8.70
N ILE A 25 -40.62 4.16 -8.29
CA ILE A 25 -39.60 3.14 -8.00
C ILE A 25 -38.83 2.76 -9.27
N ALA A 26 -39.48 2.74 -10.43
CA ALA A 26 -38.82 2.45 -11.71
C ALA A 26 -37.78 3.53 -12.06
N ILE A 27 -38.12 4.80 -11.87
CA ILE A 27 -37.19 5.92 -12.10
C ILE A 27 -36.02 5.86 -11.10
N ILE A 28 -36.29 5.62 -9.81
CA ILE A 28 -35.25 5.49 -8.78
C ILE A 28 -34.30 4.33 -9.13
N ALA A 29 -34.83 3.17 -9.54
CA ALA A 29 -34.01 2.02 -9.94
C ALA A 29 -33.12 2.32 -11.15
N MET A 30 -33.64 3.04 -12.15
CA MET A 30 -32.86 3.49 -13.32
C MET A 30 -31.75 4.48 -12.94
N LEU A 31 -32.00 5.39 -12.00
CA LEU A 31 -30.97 6.33 -11.54
C LEU A 31 -29.88 5.61 -10.73
N ILE A 32 -30.26 4.71 -9.82
CA ILE A 32 -29.31 3.93 -9.01
C ILE A 32 -28.41 3.06 -9.90
N SER A 33 -28.94 2.45 -10.96
CA SER A 33 -28.16 1.58 -11.84
C SER A 33 -27.00 2.32 -12.53
N ILE A 34 -27.16 3.62 -12.81
CA ILE A 34 -26.11 4.47 -13.39
C ILE A 34 -25.15 5.00 -12.31
N LEU A 35 -25.65 5.29 -11.11
CA LEU A 35 -24.87 5.88 -10.03
C LEU A 35 -23.92 4.90 -9.32
N LEU A 36 -24.34 3.65 -9.11
CA LEU A 36 -23.54 2.63 -8.42
C LEU A 36 -22.16 2.35 -9.04
N PRO A 37 -22.03 2.12 -10.36
CA PRO A 37 -20.72 1.87 -10.97
C PRO A 37 -19.79 3.09 -10.87
N SER A 38 -20.33 4.29 -11.03
CA SER A 38 -19.57 5.55 -10.88
C SER A 38 -19.01 5.71 -9.47
N LEU A 39 -19.84 5.49 -8.45
CA LEU A 39 -19.43 5.59 -7.05
C LEU A 39 -18.34 4.57 -6.69
N GLY A 40 -18.43 3.36 -7.25
CA GLY A 40 -17.40 2.33 -7.11
C GLY A 40 -16.03 2.80 -7.64
N ASN A 41 -15.99 3.40 -8.82
CA ASN A 41 -14.76 3.94 -9.41
C ASN A 41 -14.20 5.11 -8.61
N ALA A 42 -15.06 6.07 -8.23
CA ALA A 42 -14.65 7.22 -7.42
C ALA A 42 -14.01 6.80 -6.09
N ARG A 43 -14.56 5.78 -5.43
CA ARG A 43 -14.02 5.23 -4.18
C ARG A 43 -12.63 4.61 -4.39
N ARG A 44 -12.42 3.87 -5.48
CA ARG A 44 -11.10 3.28 -5.79
C ARG A 44 -10.05 4.36 -6.04
N THR A 45 -10.39 5.39 -6.80
CA THR A 45 -9.49 6.52 -7.04
C THR A 45 -9.14 7.23 -5.73
N ALA A 46 -10.12 7.47 -4.86
CA ALA A 46 -9.88 8.08 -3.55
C ALA A 46 -8.93 7.23 -2.69
N TRP A 47 -9.09 5.90 -2.69
CA TRP A 47 -8.18 5.00 -1.98
C TRP A 47 -6.75 5.06 -2.51
N THR A 48 -6.54 5.08 -3.82
CA THR A 48 -5.20 5.22 -4.41
C THR A 48 -4.57 6.57 -4.03
N VAL A 49 -5.36 7.65 -3.98
CA VAL A 49 -4.88 8.96 -3.52
C VAL A 49 -4.40 8.90 -2.07
N ILE A 50 -5.12 8.19 -1.20
CA ILE A 50 -4.71 7.98 0.21
C ILE A 50 -3.39 7.21 0.26
N CYS A 51 -3.24 6.09 -0.45
CA CYS A 51 -2.00 5.32 -0.43
C CYS A 51 -0.79 6.13 -0.89
N LYS A 52 -0.96 6.99 -1.91
CA LYS A 52 0.08 7.92 -2.37
C LYS A 52 0.37 9.01 -1.35
N SER A 53 -0.64 9.53 -0.66
CA SER A 53 -0.46 10.52 0.42
C SER A 53 0.35 9.92 1.57
N ASN A 54 0.01 8.70 1.96
CA ASN A 54 0.73 7.93 2.98
C ASN A 54 2.18 7.66 2.56
N LEU A 55 2.40 7.27 1.31
CA LEU A 55 3.73 7.07 0.75
C LEU A 55 4.57 8.36 0.76
N ARG A 56 3.97 9.53 0.50
CA ARG A 56 4.66 10.83 0.65
C ARG A 56 5.01 11.14 2.10
N GLN A 57 4.13 10.86 3.04
CA GLN A 57 4.42 11.04 4.48
C GLN A 57 5.60 10.16 4.91
N ILE A 58 5.64 8.91 4.44
CA ILE A 58 6.79 8.02 4.63
C ILE A 58 8.05 8.63 4.00
N GLY A 59 7.99 9.13 2.76
CA GLY A 59 9.13 9.75 2.09
C GLY A 59 9.69 11.00 2.79
N LEU A 60 8.82 11.82 3.36
CA LEU A 60 9.20 12.95 4.20
C LEU A 60 9.86 12.47 5.50
N ALA A 61 9.28 11.46 6.16
CA ALA A 61 9.86 10.87 7.37
C ALA A 61 11.24 10.28 7.11
N ILE A 62 11.45 9.62 5.97
CA ILE A 62 12.77 9.11 5.55
C ILE A 62 13.76 10.27 5.38
N SER A 63 13.34 11.36 4.72
CA SER A 63 14.22 12.53 4.52
C SER A 63 14.64 13.12 5.86
N MET A 64 13.69 13.32 6.78
CA MET A 64 13.95 13.85 8.12
C MET A 64 14.86 12.92 8.92
N TYR A 65 14.64 11.60 8.85
CA TYR A 65 15.50 10.62 9.47
C TYR A 65 16.93 10.72 8.95
N LEU A 66 17.13 10.77 7.63
CA LEU A 66 18.47 10.85 7.04
C LEU A 66 19.18 12.17 7.38
N ASP A 67 18.44 13.28 7.44
CA ASP A 67 18.97 14.59 7.81
C ASP A 67 19.46 14.64 9.27
N ASP A 68 18.82 13.90 10.18
CA ASP A 68 19.20 13.81 11.59
C ASP A 68 20.44 12.91 11.82
N GLN A 69 20.82 12.06 10.84
CA GLN A 69 22.01 11.21 10.95
C GLN A 69 23.28 11.93 10.54
N LYS A 70 24.37 11.78 11.32
CA LYS A 70 25.69 12.35 10.98
C LYS A 70 26.34 11.71 9.74
N ASP A 71 26.15 10.41 9.56
CA ASP A 71 26.60 9.65 8.39
C ASP A 71 25.44 8.75 7.96
N PRO A 72 24.45 9.31 7.23
CA PRO A 72 23.21 8.63 6.96
C PRO A 72 23.46 7.34 6.20
N VAL A 73 22.93 6.25 6.75
CA VAL A 73 22.80 4.98 6.04
C VAL A 73 21.39 4.88 5.51
N PHE A 74 21.27 4.43 4.27
CA PHE A 74 20.00 3.97 3.76
C PHE A 74 19.51 2.85 4.69
N MET A 75 18.24 2.92 5.09
CA MET A 75 17.70 2.15 6.20
C MET A 75 18.05 0.68 6.03
N ASP A 76 18.79 0.12 7.00
CA ASP A 76 19.21 -1.26 6.93
C ASP A 76 18.06 -2.16 7.35
N VAL A 77 17.37 -2.70 6.37
CA VAL A 77 16.34 -3.68 6.66
C VAL A 77 16.99 -4.96 7.19
N ARG A 78 18.24 -5.28 6.84
CA ARG A 78 18.86 -6.60 7.09
C ARG A 78 19.39 -6.84 8.50
N ASN A 79 19.42 -5.81 9.33
CA ASN A 79 20.08 -5.86 10.62
C ASN A 79 19.07 -5.67 11.75
N SER A 80 18.11 -6.60 11.84
CA SER A 80 17.21 -6.68 12.98
C SER A 80 17.98 -7.19 14.22
N PRO A 81 17.84 -6.56 15.41
CA PRO A 81 18.48 -7.00 16.65
C PRO A 81 18.17 -8.46 17.05
N ALA A 82 17.13 -9.07 16.46
CA ALA A 82 16.62 -10.38 16.81
C ALA A 82 17.31 -11.56 16.08
N GLY A 83 18.24 -11.32 15.14
CA GLY A 83 19.04 -12.38 14.51
C GLY A 83 18.25 -13.45 13.74
N THR A 84 17.06 -13.13 13.24
CA THR A 84 16.25 -14.02 12.39
C THR A 84 16.20 -13.50 10.96
N ASP A 85 16.86 -14.25 10.07
CA ASP A 85 17.25 -13.91 8.69
C ASP A 85 16.11 -13.68 7.65
N TRP A 86 14.89 -13.36 8.07
CA TRP A 86 13.74 -13.26 7.14
C TRP A 86 12.77 -12.08 7.34
N PHE A 87 12.98 -11.17 8.31
CA PHE A 87 11.95 -10.17 8.67
C PHE A 87 12.49 -8.76 8.97
N ASN A 88 12.82 -8.05 7.90
CA ASN A 88 13.77 -6.95 7.87
C ASN A 88 13.13 -5.54 7.80
N HIS A 89 11.87 -5.43 7.35
CA HIS A 89 11.21 -4.11 7.14
C HIS A 89 10.61 -3.50 8.41
N VAL A 90 10.58 -4.25 9.51
CA VAL A 90 9.98 -3.86 10.78
C VAL A 90 10.78 -2.77 11.48
N GLY A 91 12.11 -2.92 11.52
CA GLY A 91 13.00 -1.94 12.13
C GLY A 91 12.89 -0.55 11.47
N VAL A 92 12.50 -0.50 10.20
CA VAL A 92 12.26 0.76 9.49
C VAL A 92 11.04 1.49 10.02
N VAL A 93 9.96 0.79 10.35
CA VAL A 93 8.76 1.42 10.95
C VAL A 93 9.11 2.09 12.26
N GLU A 94 9.77 1.34 13.13
CA GLU A 94 10.18 1.82 14.45
C GLU A 94 11.12 3.03 14.32
N THR A 95 12.06 2.97 13.38
CA THR A 95 13.01 4.04 13.09
C THR A 95 12.33 5.31 12.58
N LEU A 96 11.31 5.17 11.74
CA LEU A 96 10.57 6.30 11.17
C LEU A 96 9.48 6.84 12.10
N GLN A 97 9.09 6.09 13.13
CA GLN A 97 8.01 6.43 14.04
C GLN A 97 8.12 7.82 14.68
N PRO A 98 9.31 8.32 15.11
CA PRO A 98 9.46 9.67 15.66
C PRO A 98 9.23 10.80 14.64
N TYR A 99 9.39 10.50 13.35
CA TYR A 99 9.26 11.45 12.24
C TYR A 99 7.86 11.48 11.63
N LEU A 100 6.99 10.56 12.06
CA LEU A 100 5.61 10.46 11.61
C LEU A 100 4.67 11.14 12.61
N SER A 101 3.73 11.95 12.12
CA SER A 101 2.74 12.66 12.96
C SER A 101 1.69 11.75 13.60
N TYR A 102 1.78 10.43 13.42
CA TYR A 102 0.79 9.45 13.86
C TYR A 102 1.44 8.35 14.68
N ALA A 103 0.85 8.02 15.84
CA ALA A 103 1.22 6.82 16.60
C ALA A 103 0.75 5.55 15.87
N GLY A 104 1.65 4.58 15.70
CA GLY A 104 1.35 3.26 15.14
C GLY A 104 1.27 3.21 13.61
N SER A 105 0.52 2.23 13.09
CA SER A 105 0.61 1.78 11.68
C SER A 105 -0.20 2.61 10.65
N LYS A 106 -0.80 3.74 11.02
CA LYS A 106 -1.70 4.49 10.11
C LYS A 106 -1.06 4.96 8.79
N PRO A 107 0.17 5.52 8.79
CA PRO A 107 0.86 5.85 7.54
C PRO A 107 1.18 4.62 6.70
N PHE A 108 1.13 3.43 7.31
CA PHE A 108 1.40 2.16 6.68
C PHE A 108 0.14 1.39 6.25
N ASP A 109 -1.05 2.01 6.28
CA ASP A 109 -2.29 1.41 5.76
C ASP A 109 -2.61 1.93 4.36
N CYS A 110 -2.61 1.06 3.34
CA CYS A 110 -3.07 1.40 2.00
C CYS A 110 -4.48 0.85 1.75
N PRO A 111 -5.52 1.71 1.67
CA PRO A 111 -6.87 1.25 1.40
C PRO A 111 -7.12 0.68 0.00
N ALA A 112 -6.26 0.99 -0.97
CA ALA A 112 -6.37 0.44 -2.31
C ALA A 112 -5.78 -0.98 -2.42
N ALA A 113 -5.02 -1.43 -1.42
CA ALA A 113 -4.39 -2.73 -1.42
C ALA A 113 -5.41 -3.88 -1.37
N LYS A 114 -5.10 -4.97 -2.08
CA LYS A 114 -5.93 -6.17 -2.19
C LYS A 114 -5.10 -7.43 -2.00
N GLY A 115 -5.74 -8.52 -1.57
CA GLY A 115 -5.12 -9.84 -1.42
C GLY A 115 -4.75 -10.18 0.03
N LEU A 116 -4.21 -11.39 0.22
CA LEU A 116 -3.85 -11.96 1.53
C LEU A 116 -2.78 -11.16 2.29
N SER A 117 -1.98 -10.40 1.56
CA SER A 117 -0.88 -9.60 2.12
C SER A 117 -1.31 -8.20 2.54
N SER A 118 -2.56 -7.79 2.26
CA SER A 118 -3.08 -6.48 2.65
C SER A 118 -3.43 -6.45 4.14
N VAL A 119 -3.06 -5.39 4.85
CA VAL A 119 -3.46 -5.19 6.26
C VAL A 119 -4.98 -5.09 6.46
N ARG A 120 -5.73 -4.94 5.36
CA ARG A 120 -7.20 -4.86 5.34
C ARG A 120 -7.88 -6.20 5.00
N TYR A 121 -7.12 -7.26 4.77
CA TYR A 121 -7.69 -8.59 4.55
C TYR A 121 -8.36 -9.11 5.84
N PRO A 122 -9.56 -9.72 5.80
CA PRO A 122 -10.29 -10.11 7.01
C PRO A 122 -9.48 -10.98 7.98
N ALA A 123 -8.68 -11.91 7.48
CA ALA A 123 -7.82 -12.73 8.34
C ALA A 123 -6.79 -11.86 9.10
N ASN A 124 -6.28 -10.80 8.47
CA ASN A 124 -5.30 -9.89 9.07
C ASN A 124 -5.96 -8.90 10.05
N ILE A 125 -7.17 -8.41 9.73
CA ILE A 125 -7.97 -7.53 10.60
C ILE A 125 -8.29 -8.19 11.95
N VAL A 126 -8.66 -9.48 11.94
CA VAL A 126 -8.98 -10.23 13.18
C VAL A 126 -7.76 -10.30 14.12
N TYR A 127 -6.55 -10.32 13.58
CA TYR A 127 -5.33 -10.24 14.40
C TYR A 127 -5.13 -8.83 15.02
N LEU A 128 -5.37 -7.75 14.26
CA LEU A 128 -5.30 -6.36 14.77
C LEU A 128 -6.26 -6.09 15.92
N GLN A 129 -7.51 -6.56 15.79
CA GLN A 129 -8.58 -6.27 16.75
C GLN A 129 -8.31 -6.90 18.13
N ASN A 130 -7.48 -7.93 18.19
CA ASN A 130 -7.02 -8.57 19.43
C ASN A 130 -5.79 -7.89 20.05
N GLY A 131 -5.39 -6.70 19.55
CA GLY A 131 -4.27 -5.93 20.08
C GLY A 131 -2.89 -6.43 19.64
N ARG A 132 -2.81 -7.24 18.58
CA ARG A 132 -1.55 -7.76 18.02
C ARG A 132 -1.34 -7.17 16.63
N HIS A 133 -0.19 -6.55 16.42
CA HIS A 133 0.22 -5.95 15.14
C HIS A 133 0.34 -7.05 14.05
N ILE A 134 -0.07 -6.75 12.80
CA ILE A 134 -0.18 -7.74 11.69
C ILE A 134 1.16 -8.23 11.21
N ASN A 135 1.20 -9.52 10.82
CA ASN A 135 2.31 -10.20 10.15
C ASN A 135 2.01 -10.68 8.71
N SER A 136 3.00 -10.78 7.80
CA SER A 136 2.84 -11.45 6.48
C SER A 136 4.13 -12.16 5.98
N LEU A 137 4.22 -13.47 5.80
CA LEU A 137 3.52 -14.28 4.80
C LEU A 137 3.84 -15.79 5.01
N PRO A 138 3.16 -16.72 4.32
CA PRO A 138 3.10 -18.11 4.73
C PRO A 138 4.36 -18.86 4.30
N PHE A 139 5.17 -19.26 5.28
CA PHE A 139 5.71 -20.62 5.22
C PHE A 139 4.89 -21.47 6.19
N PRO A 140 4.55 -22.72 5.82
CA PRO A 140 3.98 -23.64 6.79
C PRO A 140 4.94 -23.68 7.98
N ASN A 141 4.35 -23.42 9.14
CA ASN A 141 4.97 -23.42 10.44
C ASN A 141 6.09 -24.49 10.56
N LEU A 142 7.36 -24.08 10.48
CA LEU A 142 8.51 -24.93 10.81
C LEU A 142 8.68 -25.03 12.34
N GLY A 143 7.59 -25.33 13.05
CA GLY A 143 7.62 -25.80 14.44
C GLY A 143 8.01 -24.81 15.54
N GLY A 144 7.84 -23.49 15.35
CA GLY A 144 8.21 -22.48 16.35
C GLY A 144 7.05 -21.95 17.19
N THR A 145 7.26 -21.77 18.50
CA THR A 145 6.32 -21.17 19.48
C THR A 145 6.48 -19.65 19.68
N GLN A 146 7.18 -18.95 18.78
CA GLN A 146 7.52 -17.54 18.96
C GLN A 146 6.40 -16.60 18.48
N PRO A 147 6.04 -15.53 19.25
CA PRO A 147 5.13 -14.48 18.81
C PRO A 147 5.79 -13.61 17.74
N VAL A 148 5.12 -13.43 16.61
CA VAL A 148 5.63 -12.72 15.44
C VAL A 148 5.25 -11.24 15.52
N THR A 149 6.20 -10.34 15.22
CA THR A 149 6.11 -8.87 15.33
C THR A 149 5.96 -8.17 13.96
N ASP A 150 5.01 -7.23 13.90
CA ASP A 150 4.90 -5.98 13.12
C ASP A 150 5.29 -5.95 11.63
N TYR A 151 4.34 -5.93 10.69
CA TYR A 151 4.60 -5.80 9.25
C TYR A 151 3.96 -4.54 8.65
N THR A 152 4.60 -4.04 7.60
CA THR A 152 4.16 -2.88 6.82
C THR A 152 3.45 -3.29 5.54
N GLU A 153 2.43 -2.54 5.13
CA GLU A 153 1.92 -2.58 3.76
C GLU A 153 2.97 -2.08 2.75
N TYR A 154 3.94 -1.30 3.25
CA TYR A 154 4.98 -0.66 2.46
C TYR A 154 6.30 -1.39 2.58
N TRP A 155 6.90 -1.72 1.44
CA TRP A 155 8.22 -2.31 1.37
C TRP A 155 9.28 -1.24 1.14
N PHE A 156 10.50 -1.49 1.60
CA PHE A 156 11.63 -0.57 1.42
C PHE A 156 12.63 -1.23 0.48
N ASN A 157 13.36 -0.44 -0.29
CA ASN A 157 14.27 -0.99 -1.30
C ASN A 157 15.41 -1.76 -0.65
N ASP A 158 15.33 -3.07 -0.78
CA ASP A 158 16.35 -4.02 -0.44
C ASP A 158 16.54 -4.93 -1.65
N SER A 159 17.70 -5.57 -1.77
CA SER A 159 17.81 -6.70 -2.67
C SER A 159 18.03 -7.95 -1.84
N LEU A 160 17.13 -8.92 -2.02
CA LEU A 160 17.34 -10.25 -1.47
C LEU A 160 18.66 -10.83 -2.00
N PRO A 161 19.44 -11.53 -1.18
CA PRO A 161 20.56 -12.30 -1.69
C PRO A 161 19.99 -13.53 -2.40
N SER A 162 19.57 -13.37 -3.66
CA SER A 162 19.06 -14.49 -4.46
C SER A 162 20.16 -15.38 -5.04
N GLU A 163 21.44 -15.09 -4.74
CA GLU A 163 22.57 -15.94 -5.11
C GLU A 163 23.24 -16.44 -3.82
N PRO A 164 23.11 -17.74 -3.49
CA PRO A 164 24.00 -18.36 -2.53
C PRO A 164 25.43 -18.15 -3.02
N GLY A 165 26.25 -17.41 -2.27
CA GLY A 165 27.69 -17.45 -2.51
C GLY A 165 28.14 -18.92 -2.47
N TYR A 166 29.06 -19.31 -3.36
CA TYR A 166 29.70 -20.64 -3.34
C TYR A 166 30.13 -20.93 -1.89
N ASN A 167 29.43 -21.83 -1.18
CA ASN A 167 29.49 -22.16 0.26
C ASN A 167 28.41 -21.59 1.21
N GLY A 168 27.26 -21.10 0.74
CA GLY A 168 26.16 -20.67 1.62
C GLY A 168 26.46 -19.43 2.46
N THR A 169 27.49 -18.67 2.08
CA THR A 169 27.78 -17.36 2.68
C THR A 169 27.06 -16.29 1.85
N PHE A 170 26.10 -15.61 2.48
CA PHE A 170 25.46 -14.42 1.93
C PHE A 170 26.53 -13.31 1.85
N ARG A 171 27.03 -13.02 0.64
CA ARG A 171 27.96 -11.91 0.45
C ARG A 171 27.20 -10.58 0.55
N ALA A 172 27.61 -9.73 1.48
CA ALA A 172 27.13 -8.35 1.58
C ALA A 172 27.68 -7.47 0.44
N PRO A 173 26.98 -6.39 0.04
CA PRO A 173 25.54 -6.20 -0.05
C PRO A 173 25.09 -6.16 -1.52
N PHE A 174 24.17 -7.03 -1.89
CA PHE A 174 23.30 -6.75 -3.03
C PHE A 174 22.26 -5.73 -2.52
N GLY A 175 21.96 -4.64 -3.25
CA GLY A 175 21.01 -3.59 -2.84
C GLY A 175 21.58 -2.41 -2.04
N VAL A 176 20.77 -1.34 -1.92
CA VAL A 176 21.14 -0.11 -1.20
C VAL A 176 20.93 -0.18 0.32
N SER A 177 20.24 -1.21 0.83
CA SER A 177 19.98 -1.38 2.27
C SER A 177 21.25 -1.38 3.10
N GLY A 178 21.29 -0.57 4.17
CA GLY A 178 22.42 -0.43 5.08
C GLY A 178 23.65 0.25 4.47
N GLN A 179 23.57 0.74 3.23
CA GLN A 179 24.66 1.46 2.61
C GLN A 179 24.69 2.91 3.08
N ARG A 180 25.90 3.45 3.26
CA ARG A 180 26.04 4.89 3.50
C ARG A 180 25.55 5.65 2.27
N MET A 181 24.68 6.64 2.48
CA MET A 181 24.10 7.46 1.40
C MET A 181 25.17 8.09 0.52
N ARG A 182 26.33 8.47 1.08
CA ARG A 182 27.47 9.02 0.33
C ARG A 182 28.10 8.06 -0.69
N LEU A 183 27.86 6.76 -0.56
CA LEU A 183 28.37 5.74 -1.49
C LEU A 183 27.41 5.50 -2.67
N ILE A 184 26.16 5.96 -2.55
CA ILE A 184 25.14 5.85 -3.59
C ILE A 184 25.33 7.00 -4.57
N ARG A 185 25.76 6.72 -5.81
CA ARG A 185 26.01 7.75 -6.82
C ARG A 185 24.74 8.47 -7.28
N ASN A 186 23.62 7.76 -7.34
CA ASN A 186 22.36 8.24 -7.91
C ASN A 186 21.19 8.05 -6.92
N PRO A 187 21.20 8.73 -5.75
CA PRO A 187 20.17 8.56 -4.72
C PRO A 187 18.76 8.90 -5.21
N GLN A 188 18.64 9.78 -6.20
CA GLN A 188 17.36 10.14 -6.81
C GLN A 188 16.66 8.99 -7.55
N TRP A 189 17.40 7.97 -8.00
CA TRP A 189 16.81 6.79 -8.67
C TRP A 189 16.54 5.64 -7.72
N VAL A 190 17.06 5.74 -6.49
CA VAL A 190 16.82 4.73 -5.46
C VAL A 190 15.34 4.76 -5.12
N VAL A 191 14.70 3.60 -5.18
CA VAL A 191 13.37 3.44 -4.60
C VAL A 191 13.53 3.54 -3.09
N TRP A 192 12.76 4.38 -2.43
CA TRP A 192 12.80 4.51 -0.98
C TRP A 192 11.75 3.62 -0.33
N ALA A 193 10.54 3.60 -0.88
CA ALA A 193 9.46 2.75 -0.44
C ALA A 193 8.52 2.39 -1.60
N THR A 194 7.81 1.28 -1.48
CA THR A 194 6.76 0.82 -2.39
C THR A 194 5.56 0.41 -1.55
N ASP A 195 4.34 0.58 -2.04
CA ASP A 195 3.12 0.16 -1.32
C ASP A 195 2.73 -1.31 -1.51
N ALA A 196 3.69 -2.14 -1.94
CA ALA A 196 3.58 -3.58 -1.95
C ALA A 196 4.96 -4.26 -1.92
N LEU A 197 4.96 -5.50 -1.41
CA LEU A 197 6.01 -6.49 -1.67
C LEU A 197 6.27 -6.62 -3.17
N ASP A 198 7.54 -6.77 -3.49
CA ASP A 198 8.15 -7.07 -4.77
C ASP A 198 7.34 -7.92 -5.76
N GLU A 199 6.62 -8.91 -5.25
CA GLU A 199 6.00 -9.95 -6.08
C GLU A 199 4.48 -9.84 -6.26
N TYR A 200 3.80 -8.99 -5.48
CA TYR A 200 2.33 -8.98 -5.47
C TYR A 200 1.79 -7.60 -5.80
N PRO A 201 1.31 -7.38 -7.04
CA PRO A 201 0.61 -6.15 -7.38
C PRO A 201 -0.64 -6.00 -6.51
N ARG A 202 -0.88 -4.80 -5.97
CA ARG A 202 -2.01 -4.58 -5.04
C ARG A 202 -3.06 -3.61 -5.55
N HIS A 203 -2.75 -2.85 -6.61
CA HIS A 203 -3.71 -1.93 -7.25
C HIS A 203 -4.26 -2.52 -8.54
N GLU A 204 -5.51 -2.14 -8.88
CA GLU A 204 -6.09 -2.47 -10.17
C GLU A 204 -5.28 -1.82 -11.30
N GLY A 205 -4.80 -2.65 -12.22
CA GLY A 205 -4.06 -2.26 -13.41
C GLY A 205 -4.60 -2.96 -14.65
N LYS A 206 -4.27 -2.43 -15.82
CA LYS A 206 -4.51 -3.15 -17.08
C LYS A 206 -3.27 -3.97 -17.40
N GLY A 207 -3.43 -5.29 -17.52
CA GLY A 207 -2.38 -6.12 -18.11
C GLY A 207 -2.22 -5.83 -19.60
N ASN A 208 -1.13 -6.34 -20.20
CA ASN A 208 -0.83 -6.16 -21.63
C ASN A 208 -1.93 -6.65 -22.59
N ASN A 209 -2.83 -7.53 -22.11
CA ASN A 209 -3.98 -8.05 -22.84
C ASN A 209 -5.30 -7.28 -22.59
N GLY A 210 -5.24 -6.13 -21.92
CA GLY A 210 -6.43 -5.31 -21.60
C GLY A 210 -7.30 -5.85 -20.47
N THR A 211 -6.96 -7.00 -19.86
CA THR A 211 -7.69 -7.52 -18.69
C THR A 211 -7.32 -6.73 -17.43
N THR A 212 -8.33 -6.33 -16.65
CA THR A 212 -8.13 -5.72 -15.33
C THR A 212 -7.58 -6.79 -14.40
N ARG A 213 -6.29 -6.73 -14.10
CA ARG A 213 -5.63 -7.57 -13.10
C ARG A 213 -5.11 -6.68 -11.98
N ALA A 214 -4.92 -7.24 -10.78
CA ALA A 214 -4.02 -6.60 -9.84
C ALA A 214 -2.67 -6.53 -10.57
N GLY A 215 -2.14 -5.32 -10.80
CA GLY A 215 -1.06 -5.17 -11.76
C GLY A 215 -0.15 -3.98 -11.58
N MET A 216 -0.42 -3.09 -10.60
CA MET A 216 0.35 -1.87 -10.41
C MET A 216 0.69 -1.67 -8.92
N ASN A 217 1.86 -1.09 -8.62
CA ASN A 217 2.19 -0.54 -7.29
C ASN A 217 2.74 0.89 -7.43
N ASN A 218 2.70 1.65 -6.33
CA ASN A 218 3.26 3.00 -6.26
C ASN A 218 4.67 2.92 -5.66
N LEU A 219 5.66 3.40 -6.40
CA LEU A 219 7.05 3.48 -5.95
C LEU A 219 7.42 4.92 -5.66
N LEU A 220 7.91 5.14 -4.45
CA LEU A 220 8.55 6.37 -4.02
C LEU A 220 10.03 6.31 -4.36
N PHE A 221 10.51 7.34 -5.04
CA PHE A 221 11.92 7.50 -5.38
C PHE A 221 12.58 8.53 -4.46
N GLY A 222 13.92 8.54 -4.45
CA GLY A 222 14.68 9.48 -3.64
C GLY A 222 14.58 10.94 -4.05
N ASP A 223 14.02 11.23 -5.22
CA ASP A 223 13.57 12.58 -5.61
C ASP A 223 12.16 12.93 -5.08
N GLN A 224 11.58 12.11 -4.19
CA GLN A 224 10.20 12.20 -3.69
C GLN A 224 9.12 12.00 -4.76
N SER A 225 9.49 11.63 -5.99
CA SER A 225 8.52 11.30 -7.02
C SER A 225 7.86 9.97 -6.72
N ILE A 226 6.54 9.88 -6.98
CA ILE A 226 5.80 8.63 -6.90
C ILE A 226 5.43 8.20 -8.31
N LYS A 227 5.95 7.05 -8.75
CA LYS A 227 5.65 6.46 -10.05
C LYS A 227 4.87 5.18 -9.87
N ILE A 228 3.91 4.97 -10.75
CA ILE A 228 3.15 3.73 -10.79
C ILE A 228 3.84 2.80 -11.78
N MET A 229 4.15 1.58 -11.36
CA MET A 229 4.81 0.60 -12.22
C MET A 229 4.08 -0.74 -12.15
N SER A 230 4.15 -1.49 -13.25
CA SER A 230 3.60 -2.83 -13.32
C SER A 230 4.57 -3.88 -12.81
N TYR A 231 4.08 -5.10 -12.56
CA TYR A 231 4.97 -6.23 -12.23
C TYR A 231 6.04 -6.49 -13.28
N VAL A 232 5.67 -6.38 -14.56
CA VAL A 232 6.62 -6.55 -15.66
C VAL A 232 7.68 -5.43 -15.62
N ASP A 233 7.25 -4.19 -15.40
CA ASP A 233 8.19 -3.07 -15.24
C ASP A 233 9.13 -3.27 -14.04
N TYR A 234 8.68 -3.92 -12.96
CA TYR A 234 9.56 -4.24 -11.83
C TYR A 234 10.67 -5.22 -12.18
N GLN A 235 10.34 -6.25 -12.94
CA GLN A 235 11.25 -7.36 -13.23
C GLN A 235 12.13 -7.13 -14.45
N GLU A 236 11.72 -6.28 -15.39
CA GLU A 236 12.37 -6.19 -16.69
C GLU A 236 12.93 -4.79 -16.99
N ARG A 237 12.51 -3.75 -16.26
CA ARG A 237 12.93 -2.38 -16.59
C ARG A 237 14.32 -2.06 -16.01
N PRO A 238 15.31 -1.72 -16.86
CA PRO A 238 16.58 -1.22 -16.37
C PRO A 238 16.42 0.16 -15.74
N ASP A 239 17.38 0.54 -14.90
CA ASP A 239 17.40 1.88 -14.33
C ASP A 239 17.79 2.94 -15.38
N PRO A 240 17.67 4.25 -15.09
CA PRO A 240 18.01 5.31 -16.05
C PRO A 240 19.47 5.31 -16.54
N ALA A 241 20.39 4.62 -15.87
CA ALA A 241 21.78 4.46 -16.29
C ALA A 241 22.07 3.05 -16.84
N GLY A 242 21.04 2.27 -17.15
CA GLY A 242 21.15 0.99 -17.82
C GLY A 242 21.52 -0.18 -16.91
N ALA A 243 21.39 -0.04 -15.58
CA ALA A 243 21.56 -1.17 -14.66
C ALA A 243 20.61 -2.30 -15.05
N PRO A 244 21.08 -3.57 -15.10
CA PRO A 244 20.18 -4.70 -15.27
C PRO A 244 19.07 -4.69 -14.22
N PRO A 245 17.85 -5.09 -14.61
CA PRO A 245 16.75 -5.29 -13.66
C PRO A 245 17.10 -6.41 -12.66
N PRO A 246 16.30 -6.62 -11.60
CA PRO A 246 15.06 -5.93 -11.24
C PRO A 246 15.29 -4.52 -10.66
N PHE A 247 14.20 -3.80 -10.38
CA PHE A 247 14.30 -2.44 -9.84
C PHE A 247 15.05 -2.32 -8.50
N TYR A 248 15.22 -3.43 -7.74
CA TYR A 248 16.06 -3.47 -6.54
C TYR A 248 17.52 -3.08 -6.81
N ASN A 249 17.97 -3.20 -8.06
CA ASN A 249 19.31 -2.81 -8.49
C ASN A 249 19.44 -1.30 -8.76
N TRP A 250 18.35 -0.54 -8.70
CA TRP A 250 18.39 0.89 -9.01
C TRP A 250 19.18 1.64 -7.94
N GLY A 251 20.23 2.32 -8.38
CA GLY A 251 21.19 3.00 -7.50
C GLY A 251 22.23 2.08 -6.82
N HIS A 252 22.16 0.76 -7.02
CA HIS A 252 23.10 -0.22 -6.47
C HIS A 252 24.39 -0.32 -7.28
N LEU A 253 24.31 -0.43 -8.62
CA LEU A 253 25.45 -0.81 -9.46
C LEU A 253 26.47 0.31 -9.73
N TYR A 254 26.36 1.44 -9.02
CA TYR A 254 27.15 2.63 -9.28
C TYR A 254 28.00 3.00 -8.06
N TYR A 255 28.88 2.10 -7.66
CA TYR A 255 29.90 2.37 -6.64
C TYR A 255 31.06 3.20 -7.20
N ARG A 256 31.82 3.85 -6.32
CA ARG A 256 33.17 4.35 -6.59
C ARG A 256 34.20 3.35 -6.13
#